data_AF-A0A6C0KD44-F1
#
_entry.id   AF-A0A6C0KD44-F1
#
_cell.length_a   1.000
_cell.length_b   1.000
_cell.length_c   1.000
_cell.angle_alpha   90.00
_cell.angle_beta   90.00
_cell.angle_gamma   90.00
#
_symmetry.space_group_name_H-M   'P 1'
#
loop_
_entity.id
_entity.type
_entity.pdbx_description
1 polymer ?
#
loop_
_entity_poly.entity_id
_entity_poly.type
_entity_poly.pdbx_seq_one_letter_code
_entity_poly.pdbx_strand_id
1 'polypeptide(L)'
;MKQMMFLGGMILLVVAAMLVSRSALFRGVTGEGFTSYFLENAGGAKDTYSKIGPFDGVRLTCPDGVSSWKCNTPNEPLNGPAFQPGPDSLFMFKNNQCKPECCPSSYSCDGGCVCTSPDQRDVIAHRGGNRTTPEDSL
;
A
#
# COMPACT_ATOMS: atom_id res chain seq x y z
N MET A 1 -5.93 -62.35 -0.44
CA MET A 1 -7.14 -61.76 0.18
C MET A 1 -6.82 -60.64 1.16
N LYS A 2 -6.03 -60.83 2.24
CA LYS A 2 -5.64 -59.75 3.18
C LYS A 2 -4.99 -58.52 2.51
N GLN A 3 -4.05 -58.71 1.60
CA GLN A 3 -3.32 -57.63 0.91
C GLN A 3 -4.24 -56.71 0.07
N MET A 4 -5.28 -57.26 -0.56
CA MET A 4 -6.24 -56.47 -1.37
C MET A 4 -7.18 -55.64 -0.49
N MET A 5 -7.53 -56.12 0.70
CA MET A 5 -8.34 -55.35 1.66
C MET A 5 -7.55 -54.16 2.22
N PHE A 6 -6.24 -54.34 2.48
CA PHE A 6 -5.37 -53.25 2.96
C PHE A 6 -5.16 -52.17 1.89
N LEU A 7 -4.87 -52.54 0.63
CA LEU A 7 -4.75 -51.55 -0.44
C LEU A 7 -6.08 -50.84 -0.71
N GLY A 8 -7.21 -51.57 -0.70
CA GLY A 8 -8.53 -50.97 -0.87
C GLY A 8 -8.86 -49.95 0.22
N GLY A 9 -8.56 -50.27 1.48
CA GLY A 9 -8.75 -49.35 2.61
C GLY A 9 -7.86 -48.10 2.54
N MET A 10 -6.60 -48.26 2.13
CA MET A 10 -5.67 -47.13 1.95
C MET A 10 -6.13 -46.19 0.83
N ILE A 11 -6.58 -46.74 -0.30
CA ILE A 11 -7.10 -45.93 -1.42
C ILE A 11 -8.35 -45.16 -0.98
N LEU A 12 -9.26 -45.79 -0.23
CA LEU A 12 -10.49 -45.15 0.23
C LEU A 12 -10.21 -44.02 1.23
N LEU A 13 -9.21 -44.19 2.11
CA LEU A 13 -8.75 -43.13 3.02
C LEU A 13 -8.13 -41.94 2.28
N VAL A 14 -7.31 -42.19 1.25
CA VAL A 14 -6.71 -41.11 0.44
C VAL A 14 -7.78 -40.33 -0.32
N VAL A 15 -8.78 -41.01 -0.88
CA VAL A 15 -9.90 -40.35 -1.57
C VAL A 15 -10.72 -39.51 -0.59
N ALA A 16 -11.03 -40.02 0.60
CA ALA A 16 -11.73 -39.26 1.64
C ALA A 16 -10.95 -38.01 2.06
N ALA A 17 -9.62 -38.11 2.26
CA ALA A 17 -8.77 -36.97 2.59
C ALA A 17 -8.71 -35.91 1.46
N MET A 18 -8.73 -36.35 0.19
CA MET A 18 -8.83 -35.44 -0.95
C MET A 18 -10.19 -34.73 -1.03
N LEU A 19 -11.29 -35.41 -0.69
CA LEU A 19 -12.61 -34.79 -0.67
C LEU A 19 -12.74 -33.79 0.48
N VAL A 20 -12.18 -34.10 1.67
CA VAL A 20 -12.18 -33.20 2.82
C VAL A 20 -11.31 -31.96 2.57
N SER A 21 -10.11 -32.12 1.98
CA SER A 21 -9.22 -30.97 1.67
C SER A 21 -9.77 -30.04 0.58
N ARG A 22 -10.65 -30.54 -0.30
CA ARG A 22 -11.35 -29.73 -1.31
C ARG A 22 -12.73 -29.25 -0.87
N SER A 23 -13.23 -29.71 0.28
CA SER A 23 -14.52 -29.29 0.80
C SER A 23 -14.43 -27.86 1.34
N ALA A 24 -15.38 -27.02 0.94
CA ALA A 24 -15.49 -25.63 1.39
C ALA A 24 -15.69 -25.49 2.91
N LEU A 25 -16.02 -26.60 3.59
CA LEU A 25 -16.30 -26.67 5.03
C LEU A 25 -15.05 -26.51 5.91
N PHE A 26 -13.85 -26.84 5.38
CA PHE A 26 -12.57 -26.65 6.07
C PHE A 26 -11.73 -25.48 5.50
N ARG A 27 -12.22 -24.77 4.48
CA ARG A 27 -11.65 -23.48 4.08
C ARG A 27 -12.11 -22.42 5.07
N GLY A 28 -11.43 -22.37 6.21
CA GLY A 28 -11.27 -21.15 7.00
C GLY A 28 -12.56 -20.47 7.42
N VAL A 29 -12.99 -20.81 8.64
CA VAL A 29 -13.40 -19.85 9.68
C VAL A 29 -13.19 -18.40 9.23
N THR A 30 -14.31 -17.71 9.06
CA THR A 30 -14.44 -16.31 8.69
C THR A 30 -13.43 -15.44 9.46
N GLY A 31 -12.36 -15.03 8.77
CA GLY A 31 -11.55 -13.92 9.22
C GLY A 31 -12.43 -12.69 9.34
N GLU A 32 -12.29 -12.01 10.47
CA GLU A 32 -12.68 -10.63 10.78
C GLU A 32 -13.36 -9.87 9.62
N GLY A 33 -14.54 -9.28 9.87
CA GLY A 33 -15.33 -8.50 8.90
C GLY A 33 -14.68 -7.23 8.33
N PHE A 34 -13.38 -7.07 8.47
CA PHE A 34 -12.60 -6.21 7.59
C PHE A 34 -12.21 -7.07 6.39
N THR A 35 -13.02 -7.02 5.35
CA THR A 35 -12.61 -7.50 4.03
C THR A 35 -11.28 -6.83 3.70
N SER A 36 -10.17 -7.53 3.87
CA SER A 36 -9.00 -7.25 3.06
C SER A 36 -9.49 -7.55 1.65
N TYR A 37 -9.92 -6.50 0.95
CA TYR A 37 -9.85 -6.48 -0.49
C TYR A 37 -8.37 -6.64 -0.80
N PHE A 38 -7.91 -7.88 -0.74
CA PHE A 38 -6.66 -8.30 -1.32
C PHE A 38 -6.80 -7.80 -2.75
N LEU A 39 -5.97 -6.82 -3.08
CA LEU A 39 -5.82 -6.18 -4.38
C LEU A 39 -5.31 -7.22 -5.42
N GLU A 40 -5.69 -8.49 -5.31
CA GLU A 40 -5.33 -9.60 -6.20
C GLU A 40 -5.86 -9.37 -7.62
N ASN A 41 -6.88 -8.53 -7.77
CA ASN A 41 -7.41 -8.05 -9.05
C ASN A 41 -7.56 -6.53 -9.14
N ALA A 42 -7.03 -5.78 -8.17
CA ALA A 42 -7.00 -4.34 -8.34
C ALA A 42 -5.87 -4.04 -9.32
N GLY A 43 -6.25 -3.54 -10.49
CA GLY A 43 -5.34 -3.30 -11.58
C GLY A 43 -4.17 -2.44 -11.13
N GLY A 44 -3.04 -3.09 -10.86
CA GLY A 44 -1.75 -2.46 -11.07
C GLY A 44 -1.75 -2.02 -12.53
N ALA A 45 -1.79 -0.71 -12.76
CA ALA A 45 -1.99 -0.09 -14.05
C ALA A 45 -0.79 -0.25 -15.00
N LYS A 46 -0.19 -1.45 -15.08
CA LYS A 46 0.97 -1.71 -15.93
C LYS A 46 0.61 -2.52 -17.18
N ASP A 47 -0.30 -3.48 -17.10
CA ASP A 47 -0.45 -4.44 -18.21
C ASP A 47 -1.64 -4.16 -19.15
N THR A 48 -2.60 -3.32 -18.76
CA THR A 48 -3.81 -3.03 -19.57
C THR A 48 -4.25 -1.57 -19.51
N TYR A 49 -3.29 -0.63 -19.50
CA TYR A 49 -3.64 0.79 -19.54
C TYR A 49 -4.26 1.16 -20.90
N SER A 50 -5.49 1.68 -20.87
CA SER A 50 -6.15 2.30 -22.01
C SER A 50 -6.33 3.79 -21.74
N LYS A 51 -6.13 4.62 -22.77
CA LYS A 51 -6.38 6.07 -22.68
C LYS A 51 -7.88 6.33 -22.46
N ILE A 52 -8.23 6.97 -21.36
CA ILE A 52 -9.56 7.38 -20.89
C ILE A 52 -9.89 8.83 -21.29
N GLY A 53 -8.92 9.69 -21.66
CA GLY A 53 -9.20 11.07 -22.07
C GLY A 53 -8.01 12.02 -22.27
N PRO A 54 -8.28 13.34 -22.39
CA PRO A 54 -7.27 14.37 -22.66
C PRO A 54 -6.26 14.60 -21.53
N PHE A 55 -6.61 14.22 -20.29
CA PHE A 55 -5.78 14.42 -19.10
C PHE A 55 -4.91 13.18 -18.77
N ASP A 56 -4.98 12.14 -19.58
CA ASP A 56 -4.13 10.97 -19.41
C ASP A 56 -2.66 11.29 -19.60
N GLY A 57 -1.85 10.94 -18.60
CA GLY A 57 -0.41 11.21 -18.60
C GLY A 57 -0.05 12.67 -18.38
N VAL A 58 -1.01 13.56 -18.07
CA VAL A 58 -0.70 14.92 -17.65
C VAL A 58 -0.01 14.87 -16.29
N ARG A 59 1.24 15.34 -16.26
CA ARG A 59 2.07 15.45 -15.06
C ARG A 59 2.24 16.92 -14.70
N LEU A 60 2.23 17.22 -13.41
CA LEU A 60 2.56 18.54 -12.91
C LEU A 60 4.10 18.71 -12.95
N THR A 61 4.60 19.80 -13.52
CA THR A 61 6.02 20.13 -13.44
C THR A 61 6.26 20.98 -12.20
N CYS A 62 6.97 20.42 -11.24
CA CYS A 62 7.34 21.15 -10.04
C CYS A 62 8.54 22.08 -10.27
N PRO A 63 8.64 23.24 -9.59
CA PRO A 63 9.72 24.21 -9.80
C PRO A 63 11.12 23.63 -9.60
N ASP A 64 11.22 22.58 -8.81
CA ASP A 64 12.42 21.86 -8.39
C ASP A 64 12.73 20.62 -9.25
N GLY A 65 11.81 20.20 -10.11
CA GLY A 65 11.93 19.02 -10.96
C GLY A 65 12.01 17.67 -10.22
N VAL A 66 11.87 17.62 -8.89
CA VAL A 66 12.04 16.37 -8.12
C VAL A 66 10.81 15.48 -8.11
N SER A 67 9.63 16.00 -8.46
CA SER A 67 8.45 15.17 -8.63
C SER A 67 7.56 15.68 -9.75
N SER A 68 6.75 14.77 -10.25
CA SER A 68 5.84 14.97 -11.37
C SER A 68 4.38 15.14 -10.96
N TRP A 69 4.12 15.08 -9.66
CA TRP A 69 2.78 14.99 -9.09
C TRP A 69 2.59 15.85 -7.85
N LYS A 70 3.66 16.13 -7.08
CA LYS A 70 3.56 16.90 -5.83
C LYS A 70 4.82 17.71 -5.53
N CYS A 71 4.72 19.03 -5.58
CA CYS A 71 5.88 19.89 -5.40
C CYS A 71 6.10 20.09 -3.90
N ASN A 72 6.86 19.15 -3.33
CA ASN A 72 7.16 19.18 -1.92
C ASN A 72 8.59 19.67 -1.71
N THR A 73 8.81 20.94 -1.98
CA THR A 73 10.02 21.67 -1.60
C THR A 73 9.69 22.76 -0.59
N PRO A 74 10.66 23.18 0.24
CA PRO A 74 11.99 22.58 0.49
C PRO A 74 11.97 21.44 1.54
N ASN A 75 13.08 20.69 1.62
CA ASN A 75 13.36 19.75 2.72
C ASN A 75 13.92 20.54 3.90
N GLU A 76 13.14 20.65 4.98
CA GLU A 76 13.47 21.47 6.15
C GLU A 76 13.79 20.60 7.37
N PRO A 77 14.62 21.09 8.30
CA PRO A 77 14.88 20.39 9.55
C PRO A 77 13.61 20.32 10.40
N LEU A 78 13.40 19.18 11.06
CA LEU A 78 12.29 19.00 11.98
C LEU A 78 12.51 19.80 13.28
N ASN A 79 11.41 20.30 13.87
CA ASN A 79 11.35 20.91 15.20
C ASN A 79 11.58 19.92 16.35
N GLY A 80 11.70 18.63 16.05
CA GLY A 80 11.82 17.58 17.03
C GLY A 80 12.21 16.24 16.39
N PRO A 81 12.05 15.13 17.12
CA PRO A 81 12.42 13.81 16.62
C PRO A 81 11.70 13.44 15.31
N ALA A 82 12.36 12.66 14.47
CA ALA A 82 11.76 12.09 13.28
C ALA A 82 10.52 11.24 13.61
N PHE A 83 9.53 11.29 12.72
CA PHE A 83 8.37 10.43 12.83
C PHE A 83 8.77 8.96 12.69
N GLN A 84 8.24 8.12 13.58
CA GLN A 84 8.41 6.67 13.52
C GLN A 84 7.03 6.02 13.44
N PRO A 85 6.72 5.22 12.39
CA PRO A 85 5.46 4.50 12.31
C PRO A 85 5.28 3.56 13.52
N GLY A 86 4.12 3.62 14.18
CA GLY A 86 3.82 2.81 15.36
C GLY A 86 2.40 3.05 15.89
N PRO A 87 1.93 2.23 16.84
CA PRO A 87 0.58 2.36 17.41
C PRO A 87 0.35 3.69 18.13
N ASP A 88 1.41 4.26 18.72
CA ASP A 88 1.35 5.54 19.44
C ASP A 88 1.66 6.77 18.55
N SER A 89 1.81 6.56 17.24
CA SER A 89 2.28 7.59 16.30
C SER A 89 1.14 8.16 15.45
N LEU A 90 0.22 8.87 16.11
CA LEU A 90 -0.98 9.44 15.48
C LEU A 90 -0.69 10.69 14.62
N PHE A 91 0.37 11.43 14.94
CA PHE A 91 0.66 12.71 14.31
C PHE A 91 1.99 12.69 13.56
N MET A 92 1.93 12.39 12.27
CA MET A 92 3.11 12.32 11.39
C MET A 92 3.85 13.66 11.30
N PHE A 93 3.10 14.76 11.20
CA PHE A 93 3.68 16.08 10.93
C PHE A 93 3.89 16.96 12.16
N LYS A 94 3.75 16.40 13.38
CA LYS A 94 3.78 17.18 14.63
C LYS A 94 5.07 17.99 14.83
N ASN A 95 6.17 17.50 14.28
CA ASN A 95 7.50 18.09 14.40
C ASN A 95 7.96 18.76 13.11
N ASN A 96 7.09 18.94 12.11
CA ASN A 96 7.45 19.59 10.87
C ASN A 96 7.39 21.11 11.01
N GLN A 97 8.15 21.80 10.17
CA GLN A 97 8.00 23.23 9.99
C GLN A 97 6.74 23.54 9.20
N CYS A 98 6.17 24.71 9.48
CA CYS A 98 4.94 25.22 8.91
C CYS A 98 5.19 26.64 8.40
N LYS A 99 5.40 26.81 7.10
CA LYS A 99 5.75 28.11 6.51
C LYS A 99 5.32 28.23 5.04
N PRO A 100 5.09 29.45 4.52
CA PRO A 100 4.64 29.65 3.14
C PRO A 100 5.61 29.13 2.08
N GLU A 101 6.92 29.10 2.40
CA GLU A 101 7.97 28.64 1.48
C GLU A 101 7.85 27.15 1.16
N CYS A 102 7.11 26.39 1.97
CA CYS A 102 6.87 24.97 1.75
C CYS A 102 5.67 24.68 0.85
N CYS A 103 5.06 25.70 0.27
CA CYS A 103 4.00 25.54 -0.70
C CYS A 103 4.58 25.26 -2.11
N PRO A 104 3.97 24.38 -2.91
CA PRO A 104 2.62 23.79 -2.74
C PRO A 104 2.62 22.36 -2.16
N SER A 105 2.90 22.21 -0.85
CA SER A 105 2.73 20.94 -0.12
C SER A 105 1.26 20.48 -0.09
N SER A 106 1.05 19.16 -0.03
CA SER A 106 -0.29 18.54 0.11
C SER A 106 -0.94 18.77 1.47
N TYR A 107 -0.19 19.25 2.47
CA TYR A 107 -0.66 19.44 3.84
C TYR A 107 -0.38 20.88 4.27
N SER A 108 -1.31 21.44 5.04
CA SER A 108 -1.22 22.81 5.57
C SER A 108 -1.46 22.83 7.08
N CYS A 109 -1.08 23.95 7.67
CA CYS A 109 -1.17 24.31 9.08
C CYS A 109 -1.42 25.83 9.17
N ASP A 110 -1.59 26.35 10.38
CA ASP A 110 -1.84 27.77 10.65
C ASP A 110 -0.74 28.70 10.07
N GLY A 111 0.52 28.24 10.06
CA GLY A 111 1.66 28.99 9.50
C GLY A 111 1.86 28.88 7.98
N GLY A 112 1.03 28.11 7.26
CA GLY A 112 1.15 27.90 5.82
C GLY A 112 1.20 26.42 5.44
N CYS A 113 2.19 26.03 4.64
CA CYS A 113 2.35 24.65 4.17
C CYS A 113 3.29 23.84 5.07
N VAL A 114 3.04 22.53 5.19
CA VAL A 114 3.90 21.62 5.94
C VAL A 114 5.11 21.23 5.10
N CYS A 115 6.31 21.47 5.64
CA CYS A 115 7.58 21.07 5.02
C CYS A 115 7.84 19.59 5.33
N THR A 116 7.36 18.68 4.47
CA THR A 116 7.50 17.23 4.69
C THR A 116 8.93 16.75 4.45
N SER A 117 9.38 15.71 5.16
CA SER A 117 10.68 15.06 4.88
C SER A 117 10.55 13.97 3.80
N PRO A 118 11.65 13.57 3.15
CA PRO A 118 11.68 12.42 2.23
C PRO A 118 11.10 11.14 2.85
N ASP A 119 11.58 10.75 4.04
CA ASP A 119 11.11 9.54 4.73
C ASP A 119 9.59 9.55 4.99
N GLN A 120 9.05 10.71 5.36
CA GLN A 120 7.60 10.86 5.55
C GLN A 120 6.84 10.67 4.25
N ARG A 121 7.36 11.19 3.14
CA ARG A 121 6.75 11.02 1.82
C ARG A 121 6.79 9.58 1.38
N ASP A 122 7.86 8.86 1.66
CA ASP A 122 7.98 7.45 1.36
C ASP A 122 6.95 6.63 2.14
N VAL A 123 6.78 6.88 3.44
CA VAL A 123 5.72 6.23 4.24
C VAL A 123 4.34 6.55 3.65
N ILE A 124 4.10 7.79 3.22
CA ILE A 124 2.83 8.20 2.58
C ILE A 124 2.64 7.56 1.20
N ALA A 125 3.69 7.37 0.43
CA ALA A 125 3.64 6.79 -0.91
C ALA A 125 3.38 5.29 -0.89
N HIS A 126 3.92 4.58 0.12
CA HIS A 126 3.79 3.13 0.26
C HIS A 126 2.57 2.68 1.08
N ARG A 127 1.85 3.59 1.74
CA ARG A 127 0.64 3.23 2.50
C ARG A 127 -0.49 2.77 1.56
N GLY A 128 -1.34 1.85 2.04
CA GLY A 128 -2.56 1.44 1.34
C GLY A 128 -2.39 0.27 0.37
N GLY A 129 -1.25 -0.43 0.37
CA GLY A 129 -1.07 -1.74 -0.29
C GLY A 129 -1.10 -1.73 -1.83
N ASN A 130 -1.41 -0.59 -2.46
CA ASN A 130 -1.56 -0.48 -3.91
C ASN A 130 -0.28 -0.03 -4.64
N ARG A 131 0.79 0.30 -3.90
CA ARG A 131 2.08 0.74 -4.47
C ARG A 131 3.23 -0.10 -3.93
N THR A 132 3.98 -0.74 -4.84
CA THR A 132 5.22 -1.46 -4.53
C THR A 132 6.47 -0.60 -4.64
N THR A 133 6.38 0.60 -5.24
CA THR A 133 7.44 1.61 -5.34
C THR A 133 6.85 3.04 -5.45
N PRO A 134 7.56 4.10 -5.04
CA PRO A 134 7.20 5.48 -5.37
C PRO A 134 7.36 5.71 -6.88
N GLU A 135 6.42 6.42 -7.51
CA GLU A 135 6.49 6.74 -8.95
C GLU A 135 7.54 7.82 -9.29
N ASP A 136 8.05 8.52 -8.27
CA ASP A 136 9.07 9.55 -8.40
C ASP A 136 10.51 8.99 -8.27
N SER A 137 10.69 7.66 -8.30
CA SER A 137 11.99 6.99 -8.27
C SER A 137 12.56 6.63 -9.65
N LEU A 138 12.14 7.31 -10.72
CA LEU A 138 12.68 7.19 -12.08
C LEU A 138 13.06 8.55 -12.65
#